data_AF-A0A953CCF0-F1
#
_entry.id   AF-A0A953CCF0-F1
#
_cell.length_a   1.000
_cell.length_b   1.000
_cell.length_c   1.000
_cell.angle_alpha   90.00
_cell.angle_beta   90.00
_cell.angle_gamma   90.00
#
_symmetry.space_group_name_H-M   'P 1'
#
loop_
_entity.id
_entity.type
_entity.pdbx_description
1 polymer ?
#
loop_
_entity_poly.entity_id
_entity_poly.type
_entity_poly.pdbx_seq_one_letter_code
_entity_poly.pdbx_strand_id
1 'polypeptide(L)'
;MRILFALLLTLPLGGQALAQSRTITDDEVRKVISADWNALTRKLLIGERVVASDTPPGDCKSELISTLQYDFMLNAERAGVVTINYWDNRGAFLKDKDYTNQEKIEFAVTGKLQKMTILPTKETQAEQVSLEIHGRTGCLEFRIGDYKIETVTSNHALRKGNSDLAEISVNYRVDYRPVYRKVFAAVGISFDSIRKANVLLYFDPARGAWRVAAYDAANIGDEIKPLNVPRVRDGFR
;
A
#
# COMPACT_ATOMS: atom_id res chain seq x y z
N MET A 1 -8.54 -53.48 -59.99
CA MET A 1 -8.25 -54.12 -58.69
C MET A 1 -7.89 -53.01 -57.71
N ARG A 2 -8.66 -52.87 -56.62
CA ARG A 2 -8.48 -51.89 -55.54
C ARG A 2 -7.47 -52.43 -54.52
N ILE A 3 -6.51 -51.63 -54.07
CA ILE A 3 -5.87 -51.79 -52.76
C ILE A 3 -5.75 -50.41 -52.11
N LEU A 4 -6.60 -50.19 -51.10
CA LEU A 4 -6.47 -49.15 -50.08
C LEU A 4 -5.21 -49.43 -49.25
N PHE A 5 -4.36 -48.43 -49.04
CA PHE A 5 -3.43 -48.41 -47.92
C PHE A 5 -3.85 -47.27 -46.98
N ALA A 6 -4.53 -47.67 -45.90
CA ALA A 6 -4.81 -46.82 -44.76
C ALA A 6 -3.53 -46.72 -43.92
N LEU A 7 -2.88 -45.55 -43.95
CA LEU A 7 -1.81 -45.25 -43.00
C LEU A 7 -2.45 -44.63 -41.75
N LEU A 8 -2.68 -45.50 -40.76
CA LEU A 8 -3.00 -45.12 -39.38
C LEU A 8 -1.75 -44.43 -38.79
N LEU A 9 -1.73 -43.09 -38.82
CA LEU A 9 -0.80 -42.31 -38.01
C LEU A 9 -1.40 -42.25 -36.60
N THR A 10 -0.89 -43.12 -35.75
CA THR A 10 -1.02 -43.06 -34.30
C THR A 10 -0.50 -41.71 -33.82
N LEU A 11 -1.40 -40.76 -33.57
CA LEU A 11 -1.07 -39.57 -32.79
C LEU A 11 -0.60 -40.06 -31.42
N PRO A 12 0.63 -39.72 -30.96
CA PRO A 12 0.92 -39.86 -29.56
C PRO A 12 -0.04 -38.91 -28.84
N LEU A 13 -0.98 -39.48 -28.10
CA LEU A 13 -1.62 -38.82 -26.96
C LEU A 13 -0.48 -38.47 -26.00
N GLY A 14 0.20 -37.35 -26.28
CA GLY A 14 1.09 -36.71 -25.35
C GLY A 14 0.24 -36.36 -24.15
N GLY A 15 0.26 -37.21 -23.14
CA GLY A 15 -0.35 -36.92 -21.85
C GLY A 15 0.15 -35.55 -21.45
N GLN A 16 -0.77 -34.59 -21.35
CA GLN A 16 -0.50 -33.37 -20.62
C GLN A 16 -0.17 -33.85 -19.21
N ALA A 17 1.13 -33.96 -18.92
CA ALA A 17 1.58 -34.07 -17.54
C ALA A 17 0.93 -32.86 -16.85
N LEU A 18 -0.07 -33.13 -16.02
CA LEU A 18 -0.66 -32.14 -15.13
C LEU A 18 0.51 -31.64 -14.29
N ALA A 19 1.14 -30.56 -14.76
CA ALA A 19 2.30 -30.02 -14.10
C ALA A 19 1.82 -29.64 -12.70
N GLN A 20 2.39 -30.31 -11.70
CA GLN A 20 2.04 -30.06 -10.30
C GLN A 20 2.30 -28.58 -10.02
N SER A 21 1.36 -27.93 -9.34
CA SER A 21 1.54 -26.55 -8.89
C SER A 21 2.79 -26.49 -8.02
N ARG A 22 3.65 -25.51 -8.27
CA ARG A 22 4.80 -25.28 -7.40
C ARG A 22 4.30 -24.96 -6.00
N THR A 23 4.80 -25.68 -5.00
CA THR A 23 4.47 -25.43 -3.59
C THR A 23 5.48 -24.45 -2.97
N ILE A 24 5.07 -23.80 -1.88
CA ILE A 24 5.90 -22.91 -1.07
C ILE A 24 5.84 -23.39 0.38
N THR A 25 6.98 -23.41 1.08
CA THR A 25 7.02 -23.80 2.50
C THR A 25 6.64 -22.64 3.39
N ASP A 26 6.16 -22.90 4.61
CA ASP A 26 5.79 -21.84 5.56
C ASP A 26 6.98 -20.95 5.94
N ASP A 27 8.19 -21.49 6.01
CA ASP A 27 9.41 -20.71 6.25
C ASP A 27 9.72 -19.76 5.09
N GLU A 28 9.53 -20.22 3.85
CA GLU A 28 9.67 -19.38 2.66
C GLU A 28 8.57 -18.33 2.58
N VAL A 29 7.32 -18.68 2.89
CA VAL A 29 6.19 -17.74 3.04
C VAL A 29 6.54 -16.63 4.03
N ARG A 30 7.02 -16.97 5.23
CA ARG A 30 7.42 -15.99 6.25
C ARG A 30 8.49 -15.04 5.71
N LYS A 31 9.52 -15.57 5.04
CA LYS A 31 10.61 -14.76 4.46
C LYS A 31 10.11 -13.82 3.37
N VAL A 32 9.33 -14.33 2.41
CA VAL A 32 8.81 -13.55 1.29
C VAL A 32 7.90 -12.43 1.77
N ILE A 33 6.92 -12.74 2.62
CA ILE A 33 5.95 -11.75 3.10
C ILE A 33 6.64 -10.73 4.01
N SER A 34 7.48 -11.16 4.97
CA SER A 34 8.20 -10.21 5.82
C SER A 34 9.15 -9.32 5.03
N ALA A 35 9.85 -9.83 4.01
CA ALA A 35 10.73 -9.01 3.19
C ALA A 35 9.96 -7.94 2.41
N ASP A 36 8.85 -8.33 1.77
CA ASP A 36 7.98 -7.43 1.01
C ASP A 36 7.37 -6.34 1.93
N TRP A 37 6.79 -6.75 3.06
CA TRP A 37 6.12 -5.82 3.96
C TRP A 37 7.08 -4.89 4.71
N ASN A 38 8.30 -5.35 5.03
CA ASN A 38 9.31 -4.48 5.65
C ASN A 38 9.89 -3.44 4.68
N ALA A 39 9.74 -3.65 3.38
CA ALA A 39 10.06 -2.67 2.35
C ALA A 39 8.92 -1.66 2.13
N LEU A 40 7.77 -1.80 2.79
CA LEU A 40 6.66 -0.85 2.64
C LEU A 40 7.03 0.51 3.21
N THR A 41 6.91 1.50 2.35
CA THR A 41 7.11 2.91 2.65
C THR A 41 5.83 3.71 2.39
N ARG A 42 5.81 4.92 2.94
CA ARG A 42 4.84 5.95 2.61
C ARG A 42 5.58 7.23 2.26
N LYS A 43 4.99 8.00 1.36
CA LYS A 43 5.48 9.31 0.95
C LYS A 43 4.66 10.40 1.63
N LEU A 44 5.35 11.31 2.29
CA LEU A 44 4.83 12.56 2.81
C LEU A 44 5.16 13.65 1.79
N LEU A 45 4.15 14.31 1.24
CA LEU A 45 4.35 15.44 0.33
C LEU A 45 4.93 16.63 1.10
N ILE A 46 6.03 17.20 0.61
CA ILE A 46 6.73 18.34 1.21
C ILE A 46 6.98 19.44 0.17
N GLY A 47 7.24 20.66 0.64
CA GLY A 47 7.47 21.83 -0.21
C GLY A 47 6.19 22.59 -0.55
N GLU A 48 6.25 23.38 -1.61
CA GLU A 48 5.16 24.26 -2.04
C GLU A 48 3.97 23.44 -2.57
N ARG A 49 2.77 23.71 -2.07
CA ARG A 49 1.53 23.04 -2.46
C ARG A 49 0.37 24.00 -2.62
N VAL A 50 -0.57 23.61 -3.47
CA VAL A 50 -1.82 24.29 -3.76
C VAL A 50 -2.92 23.25 -3.76
N VAL A 51 -4.01 23.51 -3.03
CA VAL A 51 -5.16 22.61 -2.99
C VAL A 51 -6.09 22.96 -4.14
N ALA A 52 -6.54 21.97 -4.88
CA ALA A 52 -7.51 22.16 -5.94
C ALA A 52 -8.64 21.12 -5.82
N SER A 53 -9.87 21.55 -6.08
CA SER A 53 -10.98 20.61 -6.26
C SER A 53 -10.76 19.81 -7.55
N ASP A 54 -11.26 18.57 -7.58
CA ASP A 54 -11.30 17.73 -8.78
C ASP A 54 -9.95 17.45 -9.44
N THR A 55 -8.85 17.60 -8.70
CA THR A 55 -7.51 17.26 -9.17
C THR A 55 -7.15 15.83 -8.75
N PRO A 56 -6.51 15.03 -9.63
CA PRO A 56 -5.98 13.73 -9.23
C PRO A 56 -4.99 13.88 -8.06
N PRO A 57 -4.73 12.80 -7.30
CA PRO A 57 -3.70 12.84 -6.26
C PRO A 57 -2.36 13.33 -6.82
N GLY A 58 -1.83 14.40 -6.25
CA GLY A 58 -0.53 14.97 -6.60
C GLY A 58 0.62 14.03 -6.23
N ASP A 59 1.70 14.11 -6.99
CA ASP A 59 2.93 13.37 -6.75
C ASP A 59 4.03 14.24 -6.10
N CYS A 60 5.27 13.74 -6.08
CA CYS A 60 6.41 14.47 -5.50
C CYS A 60 6.81 15.72 -6.28
N LYS A 61 6.36 15.85 -7.53
CA LYS A 61 6.71 16.95 -8.44
C LYS A 61 5.61 18.01 -8.50
N SER A 62 4.37 17.58 -8.34
CA SER A 62 3.17 18.38 -8.46
C SER A 62 3.04 19.39 -7.32
N GLU A 63 2.81 20.65 -7.67
CA GLU A 63 2.37 21.66 -6.70
C GLU A 63 0.90 21.44 -6.32
N LEU A 64 0.08 20.95 -7.26
CA LEU A 64 -1.34 20.69 -7.01
C LEU A 64 -1.52 19.40 -6.19
N ILE A 65 -2.37 19.46 -5.17
CA ILE A 65 -2.82 18.30 -4.40
C ILE A 65 -4.34 18.29 -4.26
N SER A 66 -4.89 17.10 -4.09
CA SER A 66 -6.32 16.92 -3.86
C SER A 66 -6.72 17.32 -2.44
N THR A 67 -8.02 17.52 -2.22
CA THR A 67 -8.58 17.77 -0.88
C THR A 67 -8.30 16.63 0.10
N LEU A 68 -8.29 15.38 -0.36
CA LEU A 68 -7.94 14.21 0.46
C LEU A 68 -6.49 14.25 0.93
N GLN A 69 -5.57 14.63 0.04
CA GLN A 69 -4.17 14.79 0.42
C GLN A 69 -3.98 15.95 1.38
N TYR A 70 -4.74 17.04 1.20
CA TYR A 70 -4.70 18.17 2.12
C TYR A 70 -5.26 17.81 3.50
N ASP A 71 -6.38 17.09 3.60
CA ASP A 71 -6.89 16.58 4.88
C ASP A 71 -5.86 15.71 5.60
N PHE A 72 -5.19 14.81 4.85
CA PHE A 72 -4.08 14.04 5.40
C PHE A 72 -2.94 14.93 5.93
N MET A 73 -2.58 16.02 5.24
CA MET A 73 -1.56 16.97 5.70
C MET A 73 -2.00 17.73 6.96
N LEU A 74 -3.27 18.15 7.07
CA LEU A 74 -3.81 18.77 8.28
C LEU A 74 -3.74 17.81 9.47
N ASN A 75 -4.05 16.53 9.26
CA ASN A 75 -3.92 15.51 10.28
C ASN A 75 -2.44 15.24 10.65
N ALA A 76 -1.54 15.27 9.67
CA ALA A 76 -0.10 15.18 9.91
C ALA A 76 0.46 16.40 10.66
N GLU A 77 -0.07 17.60 10.42
CA GLU A 77 0.27 18.81 11.18
C GLU A 77 -0.21 18.69 12.62
N ARG A 78 -1.47 18.29 12.83
CA ARG A 78 -2.04 18.03 14.17
C ARG A 78 -1.26 16.97 14.94
N ALA A 79 -0.70 16.00 14.22
CA ALA A 79 0.16 14.94 14.76
C ALA A 79 1.60 15.40 15.08
N GLY A 80 1.99 16.63 14.72
CA GLY A 80 3.35 17.14 14.88
C GLY A 80 4.36 16.54 13.89
N VAL A 81 3.88 15.96 12.78
CA VAL A 81 4.71 15.32 11.75
C VAL A 81 5.18 16.33 10.70
N VAL A 82 4.34 17.30 10.38
CA VAL A 82 4.67 18.43 9.50
C VAL A 82 4.33 19.77 10.14
N THR A 83 4.85 20.83 9.57
CA THR A 83 4.39 22.21 9.77
C THR A 83 3.87 22.73 8.44
N ILE A 84 2.68 23.34 8.43
CA ILE A 84 2.11 23.97 7.24
C ILE A 84 2.24 25.49 7.37
N ASN A 85 2.99 26.08 6.44
CA ASN A 85 3.19 27.52 6.35
C ASN A 85 2.38 28.08 5.18
N TYR A 86 1.30 28.81 5.46
CA TYR A 86 0.50 29.49 4.45
C TYR A 86 1.19 30.77 3.98
N TRP A 87 1.13 31.06 2.67
CA TRP A 87 1.90 32.14 2.04
C TRP A 87 1.30 33.55 2.24
N ASP A 88 0.05 33.63 2.67
CA ASP A 88 -0.69 34.86 2.87
C ASP A 88 -1.08 35.09 4.35
N ASN A 89 -1.47 36.33 4.69
CA ASN A 89 -1.90 36.74 6.04
C ASN A 89 -3.09 35.93 6.59
N ARG A 90 -3.69 35.07 5.76
CA ARG A 90 -4.71 34.11 6.17
C ARG A 90 -4.15 32.96 7.00
N GLY A 91 -2.85 32.72 6.96
CA GLY A 91 -2.16 31.88 7.95
C GLY A 91 -2.37 32.39 9.37
N ALA A 92 -2.48 33.71 9.59
CA ALA A 92 -2.86 34.27 10.89
C ALA A 92 -4.36 34.03 11.18
N PHE A 93 -5.23 34.28 10.20
CA PHE A 93 -6.68 34.02 10.31
C PHE A 93 -7.02 32.58 10.71
N LEU A 94 -6.31 31.59 10.13
CA LEU A 94 -6.47 30.17 10.46
C LEU A 94 -5.84 29.76 11.79
N LYS A 95 -4.86 30.53 12.29
CA LYS A 95 -4.19 30.27 13.58
C LYS A 95 -4.95 30.87 14.75
N ASP A 96 -5.68 31.95 14.53
CA ASP A 96 -6.39 32.68 15.58
C ASP A 96 -7.76 32.07 15.95
N LYS A 97 -8.21 31.04 15.20
CA LYS A 97 -9.48 30.33 15.43
C LYS A 97 -9.33 28.83 15.22
N ASP A 98 -10.00 28.06 16.08
CA ASP A 98 -10.08 26.60 15.97
C ASP A 98 -11.05 26.17 14.87
N TYR A 99 -10.60 26.25 13.62
CA TYR A 99 -11.33 25.69 12.48
C TYR A 99 -11.19 24.16 12.41
N THR A 100 -12.29 23.49 12.12
CA THR A 100 -12.29 22.08 11.74
C THR A 100 -11.52 21.84 10.44
N ASN A 101 -11.07 20.62 10.19
CA ASN A 101 -10.40 20.27 8.92
C ASN A 101 -11.33 20.55 7.72
N GLN A 102 -12.63 20.27 7.86
CA GLN A 102 -13.61 20.50 6.80
C GLN A 102 -13.68 21.97 6.41
N GLU A 103 -13.76 22.88 7.39
CA GLU A 103 -13.74 24.33 7.13
C GLU A 103 -12.42 24.77 6.46
N LYS A 104 -11.28 24.23 6.91
CA LYS A 104 -9.97 24.52 6.29
C LYS A 104 -9.91 24.05 4.83
N ILE A 105 -10.49 22.89 4.52
CA ILE A 105 -10.59 22.37 3.15
C ILE A 105 -11.48 23.26 2.30
N GLU A 106 -12.64 23.67 2.81
CA GLU A 106 -13.57 24.58 2.14
C GLU A 106 -12.92 25.93 1.82
N PHE A 107 -12.15 26.49 2.75
CA PHE A 107 -11.37 27.69 2.50
C PHE A 107 -10.30 27.47 1.42
N ALA A 108 -9.69 26.29 1.36
CA ALA A 108 -8.67 26.00 0.36
C ALA A 108 -9.26 25.89 -1.06
N VAL A 109 -10.36 25.14 -1.23
CA VAL A 109 -10.96 24.92 -2.56
C VAL A 109 -11.70 26.14 -3.10
N THR A 110 -12.23 27.02 -2.25
CA THR A 110 -12.92 28.25 -2.70
C THR A 110 -11.96 29.35 -3.18
N GLY A 111 -10.69 29.01 -3.42
CA GLY A 111 -9.65 29.96 -3.83
C GLY A 111 -9.26 30.93 -2.71
N LYS A 112 -9.65 30.64 -1.47
CA LYS A 112 -9.32 31.46 -0.30
C LYS A 112 -8.04 31.01 0.41
N LEU A 113 -7.42 29.88 0.05
CA LEU A 113 -6.02 29.56 0.38
C LEU A 113 -5.35 29.07 -0.89
N GLN A 114 -4.45 29.88 -1.46
CA GLN A 114 -3.91 29.59 -2.80
C GLN A 114 -2.54 28.93 -2.77
N LYS A 115 -1.78 28.97 -1.66
CA LYS A 115 -0.46 28.35 -1.58
C LYS A 115 0.02 28.14 -0.15
N MET A 116 0.67 27.01 0.08
CA MET A 116 1.30 26.66 1.36
C MET A 116 2.65 25.99 1.13
N THR A 117 3.52 26.02 2.14
CA THR A 117 4.74 25.22 2.19
C THR A 117 4.61 24.20 3.30
N ILE A 118 4.78 22.93 2.97
CA ILE A 118 4.76 21.82 3.91
C ILE A 118 6.19 21.46 4.27
N LEU A 119 6.57 21.56 5.54
CA LEU A 119 7.90 21.22 6.03
C LEU A 119 7.82 20.04 7.00
N PRO A 120 8.62 18.98 6.82
CA PRO A 120 8.67 17.91 7.81
C PRO A 120 9.36 18.41 9.08
N THR A 121 8.85 18.01 10.24
CA THR A 121 9.49 18.33 11.53
C THR A 121 10.82 17.59 11.67
N LYS A 122 11.70 18.03 12.59
CA LYS A 122 13.01 17.38 12.84
C LYS A 122 12.87 15.90 13.19
N GLU A 123 11.84 15.54 13.93
CA GLU A 123 11.55 14.14 14.29
C GLU A 123 11.17 13.33 13.05
N THR A 124 10.30 13.86 12.19
CA THR A 124 9.93 13.21 10.93
C THR A 124 11.13 13.03 9.99
N GLN A 125 12.00 14.03 9.93
CA GLN A 125 13.25 13.94 9.15
C GLN A 125 14.20 12.86 9.67
N ALA A 126 14.22 12.60 10.98
CA ALA A 126 15.06 11.55 11.56
C ALA A 126 14.61 10.13 11.18
N GLU A 127 13.33 9.95 10.83
CA GLU A 127 12.73 8.67 10.41
C GLU A 127 12.71 8.49 8.88
N GLN A 128 13.33 9.41 8.12
CA GLN A 128 13.32 9.35 6.67
C GLN A 128 14.15 8.18 6.13
N VAL A 129 13.59 7.48 5.14
CA VAL A 129 14.30 6.51 4.30
C VAL A 129 14.97 7.22 3.13
N SER A 130 14.22 8.13 2.51
CA SER A 130 14.68 8.88 1.35
C SER A 130 14.02 10.26 1.33
N LEU A 131 14.69 11.20 0.66
CA LEU A 131 14.21 12.56 0.44
C LEU A 131 14.38 12.89 -1.04
N GLU A 132 13.27 13.20 -1.70
CA GLU A 132 13.20 13.52 -3.12
C GLU A 132 12.74 14.96 -3.27
N ILE A 133 13.57 15.84 -3.84
CA ILE A 133 13.26 17.28 -4.01
C ILE A 133 13.24 17.62 -5.50
N HIS A 134 12.17 18.26 -5.96
CA HIS A 134 11.96 18.71 -7.34
C HIS A 134 11.69 20.21 -7.37
N GLY A 135 12.75 21.00 -7.48
CA GLY A 135 12.65 22.46 -7.40
C GLY A 135 12.12 22.89 -6.02
N ARG A 136 10.83 23.22 -5.95
CA ARG A 136 10.16 23.68 -4.72
C ARG A 136 9.21 22.66 -4.12
N THR A 137 9.03 21.52 -4.77
CA THR A 137 8.20 20.39 -4.32
C THR A 137 9.09 19.20 -3.96
N GLY A 138 8.49 18.14 -3.43
CA GLY A 138 9.21 16.95 -3.02
C GLY A 138 8.40 15.96 -2.21
N CYS A 139 9.03 14.85 -1.86
CA CYS A 139 8.53 13.84 -0.95
C CYS A 139 9.58 13.47 0.08
N LEU A 140 9.14 13.28 1.31
CA LEU A 140 9.88 12.53 2.32
C LEU A 140 9.29 11.14 2.40
N GLU A 141 10.11 10.11 2.18
CA GLU A 141 9.72 8.73 2.30
C GLU A 141 10.09 8.18 3.68
N PHE A 142 9.19 7.44 4.31
CA PHE A 142 9.42 6.82 5.62
C PHE A 142 8.84 5.40 5.64
N ARG A 143 9.41 4.52 6.45
CA ARG A 143 8.90 3.14 6.61
C ARG A 143 7.60 3.16 7.39
N ILE A 144 6.69 2.24 7.07
CA ILE A 144 5.44 2.10 7.83
C ILE A 144 5.68 1.46 9.19
N GLY A 145 6.48 0.40 9.22
CA GLY A 145 6.72 -0.39 10.41
C GLY A 145 7.65 -1.56 10.16
N ASP A 146 7.92 -2.31 11.23
CA ASP A 146 8.61 -3.59 11.18
C ASP A 146 7.59 -4.72 11.33
N TYR A 147 7.52 -5.57 10.31
CA TYR A 147 6.54 -6.64 10.16
C TYR A 147 7.18 -8.00 10.41
N LYS A 148 6.56 -8.79 11.29
CA LYS A 148 6.99 -10.14 11.63
C LYS A 148 5.83 -11.11 11.51
N ILE A 149 5.93 -12.09 10.60
CA ILE A 149 4.95 -13.17 10.52
C ILE A 149 5.14 -14.12 11.72
N GLU A 150 4.13 -14.20 12.58
CA GLU A 150 4.15 -15.03 13.78
C GLU A 150 3.73 -16.46 13.47
N THR A 151 2.65 -16.63 12.70
CA THR A 151 2.18 -17.95 12.26
C THR A 151 1.63 -17.90 10.83
N VAL A 152 1.85 -18.99 10.10
CA VAL A 152 1.11 -19.29 8.86
C VAL A 152 -0.06 -20.16 9.26
N THR A 153 -1.28 -19.70 9.03
CA THR A 153 -2.52 -20.38 9.42
C THR A 153 -3.14 -21.16 8.26
N SER A 154 -2.83 -20.76 7.02
CA SER A 154 -3.14 -21.52 5.83
C SER A 154 -2.10 -21.27 4.73
N ASN A 155 -1.86 -22.29 3.90
CA ASN A 155 -0.95 -22.25 2.77
C ASN A 155 -1.49 -23.17 1.68
N HIS A 156 -2.21 -22.60 0.72
CA HIS A 156 -2.84 -23.35 -0.38
C HIS A 156 -2.16 -23.02 -1.70
N ALA A 157 -1.44 -23.99 -2.26
CA ALA A 157 -0.91 -23.88 -3.62
C ALA A 157 -2.06 -23.90 -4.64
N LEU A 158 -1.99 -23.01 -5.61
CA LEU A 158 -2.99 -22.77 -6.63
C LEU A 158 -2.30 -22.69 -8.01
N ARG A 159 -3.04 -22.97 -9.07
CA ARG A 159 -2.58 -22.80 -10.44
C ARG A 159 -3.62 -22.08 -11.27
N LYS A 160 -3.19 -21.07 -12.03
CA LYS A 160 -4.05 -20.34 -12.97
C LYS A 160 -3.34 -20.22 -14.31
N GLY A 161 -3.74 -21.03 -15.28
CA GLY A 161 -3.05 -21.15 -16.56
C GLY A 161 -1.60 -21.62 -16.36
N ASN A 162 -0.65 -20.79 -16.79
CA ASN A 162 0.79 -21.03 -16.65
C ASN A 162 1.40 -20.40 -15.39
N SER A 163 0.59 -19.80 -14.53
CA SER A 163 1.06 -19.16 -13.29
C SER A 163 0.84 -20.05 -12.08
N ASP A 164 1.89 -20.25 -11.30
CA ASP A 164 1.80 -20.81 -9.95
C ASP A 164 1.48 -19.69 -8.96
N LEU A 165 0.48 -19.94 -8.11
CA LEU A 165 -0.05 -19.01 -7.11
C LEU A 165 -0.08 -19.72 -5.75
N ALA A 166 -0.13 -18.95 -4.67
CA ALA A 166 -0.42 -19.49 -3.34
C ALA A 166 -1.31 -18.53 -2.54
N GLU A 167 -2.40 -19.04 -1.99
CA GLU A 167 -3.26 -18.30 -1.06
C GLU A 167 -2.83 -18.63 0.37
N ILE A 168 -2.34 -17.61 1.06
CA ILE A 168 -1.74 -17.74 2.39
C ILE A 168 -2.59 -16.96 3.39
N SER A 169 -2.92 -17.57 4.52
CA SER A 169 -3.41 -16.84 5.69
C SER A 169 -2.30 -16.78 6.75
N VAL A 170 -2.09 -15.61 7.35
CA VAL A 170 -1.06 -15.40 8.37
C VAL A 170 -1.59 -14.60 9.55
N ASN A 171 -1.04 -14.87 10.73
CA ASN A 171 -1.05 -13.93 11.84
C ASN A 171 0.33 -13.27 11.93
N TYR A 172 0.36 -11.97 12.18
CA TYR A 172 1.59 -11.20 12.20
C TYR A 172 1.55 -10.10 13.23
N ARG A 173 2.76 -9.69 13.62
CA ARG A 173 2.99 -8.51 14.43
C ARG A 173 3.53 -7.39 13.55
N VAL A 174 3.07 -6.17 13.81
CA VAL A 174 3.62 -4.95 13.24
C VAL A 174 3.98 -3.96 14.34
N ASP A 175 5.22 -3.51 14.32
CA ASP A 175 5.68 -2.38 15.11
C ASP A 175 5.73 -1.13 14.23
N TYR A 176 4.69 -0.30 14.32
CA TYR A 176 4.55 0.88 13.47
C TYR A 176 5.55 1.96 13.86
N ARG A 177 6.17 2.59 12.86
CA ARG A 177 7.10 3.71 13.09
C ARG A 177 6.39 4.88 13.78
N PRO A 178 7.10 5.65 14.63
CA PRO A 178 6.51 6.76 15.38
C PRO A 178 5.72 7.74 14.51
N VAL A 179 6.28 8.16 13.37
CA VAL A 179 5.62 9.06 12.41
C VAL A 179 4.27 8.50 11.97
N TYR A 180 4.23 7.24 11.52
CA TYR A 180 2.99 6.60 11.06
C TYR A 180 1.95 6.50 12.18
N ARG A 181 2.37 6.14 13.40
CA ARG A 181 1.49 6.07 14.57
C ARG A 181 0.85 7.42 14.90
N LYS A 182 1.63 8.50 14.88
CA LYS A 182 1.14 9.84 15.22
C LYS A 182 0.06 10.32 14.25
N VAL A 183 0.26 10.13 12.94
CA VAL A 183 -0.73 10.55 11.93
C VAL A 183 -2.05 9.80 12.11
N PHE A 184 -2.00 8.49 12.37
CA PHE A 184 -3.22 7.70 12.54
C PHE A 184 -3.93 7.96 13.88
N ALA A 185 -3.17 8.14 14.96
CA ALA A 185 -3.74 8.59 16.24
C ALA A 185 -4.43 9.95 16.07
N ALA A 186 -3.89 10.84 15.24
CA ALA A 186 -4.51 12.12 14.92
C ALA A 186 -5.80 11.98 14.09
N VAL A 187 -6.15 10.83 13.53
CA VAL A 187 -7.48 10.60 12.93
C VAL A 187 -8.35 9.64 13.75
N GLY A 188 -7.96 9.39 15.02
CA GLY A 188 -8.72 8.52 15.93
C GLY A 188 -8.65 7.04 15.56
N ILE A 189 -7.72 6.65 14.69
CA ILE A 189 -7.52 5.23 14.32
C ILE A 189 -6.51 4.64 15.29
N SER A 190 -6.95 3.65 16.08
CA SER A 190 -6.05 2.78 16.84
C SER A 190 -5.54 1.66 15.93
N PHE A 191 -4.29 1.27 16.16
CA PHE A 191 -3.75 0.08 15.53
C PHE A 191 -3.37 -0.94 16.58
N ASP A 192 -3.92 -2.12 16.46
CA ASP A 192 -3.40 -3.28 17.17
C ASP A 192 -2.11 -3.73 16.48
N SER A 193 -1.09 -3.98 17.30
CA SER A 193 0.17 -4.56 16.81
C SER A 193 0.01 -6.00 16.37
N ILE A 194 -1.08 -6.68 16.75
CA ILE A 194 -1.34 -8.09 16.41
C ILE A 194 -2.47 -8.14 15.38
N ARG A 195 -2.16 -8.67 14.21
CA ARG A 195 -3.01 -8.62 13.03
C ARG A 195 -3.08 -9.96 12.32
N LYS A 196 -4.04 -10.09 11.42
CA LYS A 196 -4.14 -11.21 10.49
C LYS A 196 -4.30 -10.71 9.07
N ALA A 197 -3.87 -11.52 8.11
CA ALA A 197 -3.97 -11.20 6.69
C ALA A 197 -4.21 -12.43 5.83
N ASN A 198 -4.86 -12.20 4.70
CA ASN A 198 -4.85 -13.11 3.56
C ASN A 198 -3.93 -12.51 2.50
N VAL A 199 -3.01 -13.31 1.98
CA VAL A 199 -1.96 -12.90 1.05
C VAL A 199 -2.00 -13.82 -0.16
N LEU A 200 -2.04 -13.23 -1.35
CA LEU A 200 -1.86 -13.96 -2.59
C LEU A 200 -0.40 -13.82 -3.01
N LEU A 201 0.30 -14.94 -3.13
CA LEU A 201 1.63 -15.02 -3.71
C LEU A 201 1.54 -15.50 -5.16
N TYR A 202 2.48 -15.06 -5.99
CA TYR A 202 2.70 -15.61 -7.32
C TYR A 202 4.18 -15.97 -7.49
N PHE A 203 4.44 -17.00 -8.28
CA PHE A 203 5.79 -17.36 -8.65
C PHE A 203 6.23 -16.60 -9.91
N ASP A 204 7.33 -15.85 -9.82
CA ASP A 204 7.96 -15.17 -10.95
C ASP A 204 9.01 -16.11 -11.57
N PRO A 205 8.74 -16.76 -12.72
CA PRO A 205 9.65 -17.73 -13.31
C PRO A 205 10.94 -17.08 -13.85
N ALA A 206 10.91 -15.80 -14.23
CA ALA A 206 12.09 -15.10 -14.72
C ALA A 206 13.10 -14.85 -13.59
N ARG A 207 12.60 -14.68 -12.35
CA ARG A 207 13.42 -14.47 -11.15
C ARG A 207 13.61 -15.73 -10.32
N GLY A 208 12.88 -16.80 -10.63
CA GLY A 208 12.90 -18.03 -9.86
C GLY A 208 12.39 -17.87 -8.43
N ALA A 209 11.52 -16.89 -8.15
CA ALA A 209 11.15 -16.48 -6.79
C ALA A 209 9.66 -16.21 -6.61
N TRP A 210 9.14 -16.48 -5.41
CA TRP A 210 7.79 -16.08 -4.99
C TRP A 210 7.72 -14.60 -4.64
N ARG A 211 6.60 -13.95 -4.96
CA ARG A 211 6.36 -12.52 -4.70
C ARG A 211 4.93 -12.29 -4.23
N VAL A 212 4.74 -11.25 -3.42
CA VAL A 212 3.39 -10.81 -3.01
C VAL A 212 2.69 -10.18 -4.22
N ALA A 213 1.51 -10.71 -4.56
CA ALA A 213 0.63 -10.14 -5.58
C ALA A 213 -0.34 -9.14 -4.96
N ALA A 214 -0.96 -9.54 -3.85
CA ALA A 214 -1.99 -8.78 -3.16
C ALA A 214 -2.12 -9.26 -1.71
N TYR A 215 -2.68 -8.41 -0.84
CA TYR A 215 -3.06 -8.81 0.50
C TYR A 215 -4.21 -7.97 1.05
N ASP A 216 -4.98 -8.56 1.96
CA ASP A 216 -5.97 -7.89 2.80
C ASP A 216 -5.66 -8.18 4.26
N ALA A 217 -5.82 -7.19 5.15
CA ALA A 217 -5.43 -7.31 6.54
C ALA A 217 -6.44 -6.68 7.50
N ALA A 218 -6.58 -7.27 8.68
CA ALA A 218 -7.46 -6.83 9.76
C ALA A 218 -6.78 -7.03 11.13
N ASN A 219 -7.39 -6.54 12.21
CA ASN A 219 -6.99 -6.97 13.55
C ASN A 219 -7.39 -8.45 13.73
N ILE A 220 -6.73 -9.18 14.63
CA ILE A 220 -6.93 -10.63 14.76
C ILE A 220 -8.39 -11.01 15.08
N GLY A 221 -9.11 -10.14 15.82
CA GLY A 221 -10.53 -10.32 16.18
C GLY A 221 -11.53 -9.85 15.12
N ASP A 222 -11.10 -9.07 14.13
CA ASP A 222 -12.01 -8.44 13.16
C ASP A 222 -12.16 -9.29 11.89
N GLU A 223 -13.24 -9.12 11.14
CA GLU A 223 -13.36 -9.75 9.82
C GLU A 223 -12.43 -9.09 8.80
N ILE A 224 -11.75 -9.90 7.97
CA ILE A 224 -10.99 -9.38 6.82
C ILE A 224 -12.00 -8.95 5.76
N LYS A 225 -12.14 -7.65 5.54
CA LYS A 225 -12.92 -7.09 4.43
C LYS A 225 -12.07 -7.15 3.15
N PRO A 226 -12.41 -7.99 2.16
CA PRO A 226 -11.58 -8.14 0.98
C PRO A 226 -11.67 -6.88 0.12
N LEU A 227 -10.54 -6.20 -0.07
CA LEU A 227 -10.42 -5.03 -0.93
C LEU A 227 -9.50 -5.33 -2.11
N ASN A 228 -8.44 -6.11 -1.89
CA ASN A 228 -7.35 -6.29 -2.85
C ASN A 228 -7.06 -7.75 -3.20
N VAL A 229 -7.45 -8.72 -2.38
CA VAL A 229 -7.42 -10.14 -2.74
C VAL A 229 -8.78 -10.50 -3.30
N PRO A 230 -8.93 -10.67 -4.63
CA PRO A 230 -10.17 -11.17 -5.19
C PRO A 230 -10.46 -12.50 -4.50
N ARG A 231 -11.72 -12.77 -4.16
CA ARG A 231 -12.12 -14.13 -3.76
C ARG A 231 -11.82 -15.04 -4.94
N VAL A 232 -10.68 -15.71 -4.90
CA VAL A 232 -10.26 -16.76 -5.83
C VAL A 232 -11.20 -17.98 -5.71
N ARG A 233 -12.30 -17.88 -4.96
CA ARG A 233 -13.37 -18.88 -4.86
C ARG A 233 -14.59 -18.57 -5.73
N ASP A 234 -14.91 -17.30 -5.99
CA ASP A 234 -16.22 -16.93 -6.58
C ASP A 234 -16.16 -16.71 -8.11
N GLY A 235 -14.96 -16.63 -8.69
CA GLY A 235 -14.73 -16.61 -10.15
C GLY A 235 -14.33 -17.98 -10.73
N PHE A 236 -14.59 -19.07 -10.01
CA PHE A 236 -14.09 -20.43 -10.26
C PHE A 236 -15.22 -21.46 -10.44
N ARG A 237 -16.29 -21.07 -11.15
CA ARG A 237 -17.23 -22.02 -11.77
C ARG A 237 -17.14 -21.92 -13.29
#